data_AF-W1YBL3-F1
#
_entry.id   AF-W1YBL3-F1
#
_cell.length_a   1.000
_cell.length_b   1.000
_cell.length_c   1.000
_cell.angle_alpha   90.00
_cell.angle_beta   90.00
_cell.angle_gamma   90.00
#
_symmetry.space_group_name_H-M   'P 1'
#
loop_
_entity.id
_entity.type
_entity.pdbx_description
1 polymer ?
#
loop_
_entity_poly.entity_id
_entity_poly.type
_entity_poly.pdbx_seq_one_letter_code
_entity_poly.pdbx_strand_id
1 'polypeptide(L)'
;HSRHATIWSQAGLDLPAWGTTHADYFYGAIPCTRLMTAEEINGEYEYQTGEVIIETFEERGRSPAQIPAVLVHSHGPFAWGKNAADAVHNAVVLEECAYMGLFS
;
A
#
# COMPACT_ATOMS: atom_id res chain seq x y z
N HIS A 1 -7.52 5.22 6.96
CA HIS A 1 -8.37 4.71 5.85
C HIS A 1 -8.82 5.86 4.95
N SER A 2 -7.94 6.38 4.09
CA SER A 2 -8.37 7.31 3.04
C SER A 2 -9.25 6.55 2.03
N ARG A 3 -10.27 7.20 1.48
CA ARG A 3 -11.44 6.52 0.90
C ARG A 3 -11.05 5.65 -0.29
N HIS A 4 -10.31 6.20 -1.24
CA HIS A 4 -10.04 5.52 -2.51
C HIS A 4 -8.95 4.47 -2.36
N ALA A 5 -7.88 4.76 -1.62
CA ALA A 5 -6.86 3.74 -1.33
C ALA A 5 -7.45 2.57 -0.53
N THR A 6 -8.35 2.83 0.43
CA THR A 6 -9.07 1.76 1.13
C THR A 6 -10.00 0.96 0.21
N ILE A 7 -10.61 1.56 -0.83
CA ILE A 7 -11.39 0.81 -1.83
C ILE A 7 -10.50 -0.23 -2.53
N TRP A 8 -9.29 0.16 -2.95
CA TRP A 8 -8.33 -0.78 -3.55
C TRP A 8 -7.88 -1.87 -2.58
N SER A 9 -7.60 -1.51 -1.31
CA SER A 9 -7.33 -2.49 -0.25
C SER A 9 -8.45 -3.51 -0.07
N GLN A 10 -9.71 -3.05 -0.06
CA GLN A 10 -10.88 -3.92 0.07
C GLN A 10 -11.11 -4.79 -1.17
N ALA A 11 -10.77 -4.28 -2.36
CA ALA A 11 -10.81 -5.04 -3.60
C ALA A 11 -9.71 -6.10 -3.69
N GLY A 12 -8.66 -6.01 -2.87
CA GLY A 12 -7.54 -6.95 -2.90
C GLY A 12 -6.64 -6.80 -4.11
N LEU A 13 -6.56 -5.58 -4.68
CA LEU A 13 -5.87 -5.30 -5.93
C LEU A 13 -4.68 -4.38 -5.70
N ASP A 14 -3.55 -4.70 -6.33
CA ASP A 14 -2.46 -3.75 -6.53
C ASP A 14 -2.96 -2.50 -7.26
N LEU A 15 -2.45 -1.33 -6.92
CA LEU A 15 -2.71 -0.10 -7.67
C LEU A 15 -1.65 0.07 -8.77
N PRO A 16 -2.00 -0.10 -10.07
CA PRO A 16 -1.02 -0.02 -11.15
C PRO A 16 -0.53 1.42 -11.39
N ALA A 17 0.71 1.54 -11.88
CA ALA A 17 1.30 2.83 -12.24
C ALA A 17 0.85 3.27 -13.65
N TRP A 18 -0.23 4.07 -13.73
CA TRP A 18 -0.81 4.50 -15.01
C TRP A 18 -0.53 5.95 -15.41
N GLY A 19 0.14 6.74 -14.57
CA GLY A 19 0.42 8.14 -14.86
C GLY A 19 1.70 8.65 -14.20
N THR A 20 2.20 9.79 -14.68
CA THR A 20 3.43 10.39 -14.16
C THR A 20 3.27 10.84 -12.71
N THR A 21 2.08 11.27 -12.29
CA THR A 21 1.79 11.56 -10.86
C THR A 21 2.09 10.36 -9.96
N HIS A 22 1.83 9.14 -10.41
CA HIS A 22 2.20 7.93 -9.67
C HIS A 22 3.72 7.73 -9.73
N ALA A 23 4.31 7.81 -10.93
CA ALA A 23 5.72 7.54 -11.18
C ALA A 23 6.68 8.48 -10.44
N ASP A 24 6.26 9.72 -10.13
CA ASP A 24 7.06 10.69 -9.38
C ASP A 24 7.30 10.28 -7.91
N TYR A 25 6.48 9.36 -7.37
CA TYR A 25 6.50 8.98 -5.95
C TYR A 25 6.66 7.49 -5.70
N PHE A 26 6.15 6.64 -6.60
CA PHE A 26 6.17 5.19 -6.46
C PHE A 26 6.75 4.57 -7.73
N TYR A 27 7.87 3.86 -7.59
CA TYR A 27 8.57 3.25 -8.71
C TYR A 27 7.94 1.90 -9.14
N GLY A 28 6.77 1.99 -9.76
CA GLY A 28 5.95 0.85 -10.18
C GLY A 28 4.68 0.71 -9.34
N ALA A 29 3.91 -0.35 -9.59
CA ALA A 29 2.63 -0.57 -8.92
C ALA A 29 2.77 -0.59 -7.38
N ILE A 30 1.81 0.01 -6.68
CA ILE A 30 1.73 -0.03 -5.22
C ILE A 30 1.09 -1.38 -4.84
N PRO A 31 1.81 -2.26 -4.13
CA PRO A 31 1.36 -3.62 -3.91
C PRO A 31 0.19 -3.66 -2.91
N CYS A 32 -0.75 -4.57 -3.15
CA CYS A 32 -1.68 -5.05 -2.16
C CYS A 32 -1.17 -6.37 -1.58
N THR A 33 -1.21 -6.50 -0.26
CA THR A 33 -0.83 -7.74 0.42
C THR A 33 -1.79 -8.88 0.05
N ARG A 34 -1.40 -10.11 0.37
CA ARG A 34 -2.38 -11.22 0.50
C ARG A 34 -3.33 -10.97 1.66
N LEU A 35 -4.38 -11.79 1.75
CA LEU A 35 -5.17 -11.93 2.97
C LEU A 35 -4.29 -12.49 4.09
N MET A 36 -4.48 -11.97 5.30
CA MET A 36 -3.93 -12.57 6.52
C MET A 36 -4.64 -13.90 6.79
N THR A 37 -3.92 -14.87 7.36
CA THR A 37 -4.50 -16.14 7.80
C THR A 37 -5.32 -15.96 9.07
N ALA A 38 -6.13 -16.96 9.40
CA ALA A 38 -6.88 -16.96 10.65
C ALA A 38 -5.95 -16.93 11.88
N GLU A 39 -4.80 -17.62 11.85
CA GLU A 39 -3.84 -17.56 12.95
C GLU A 39 -3.21 -16.18 13.09
N GLU A 40 -2.83 -15.55 11.98
CA GLU A 40 -2.27 -14.19 11.95
C GLU A 40 -3.25 -13.15 12.51
N ILE A 41 -4.54 -13.28 12.17
CA ILE A 41 -5.60 -12.40 12.65
C ILE A 41 -5.89 -12.61 14.15
N ASN A 42 -5.90 -13.85 14.62
CA ASN A 42 -6.23 -14.18 16.02
C ASN A 42 -5.01 -14.12 16.97
N GLY A 43 -3.81 -13.90 16.45
CA GLY A 43 -2.58 -13.73 17.22
C GLY A 43 -2.26 -12.26 17.52
N GLU A 44 -0.99 -11.90 17.39
CA GLU A 44 -0.51 -10.51 17.53
C GLU A 44 -0.85 -9.70 16.26
N TYR A 45 -2.13 -9.36 16.09
CA TYR A 45 -2.70 -8.82 14.85
C TYR A 45 -1.89 -7.68 14.21
N GLU A 46 -1.51 -6.66 14.98
CA GLU A 46 -0.76 -5.51 14.47
C GLU A 46 0.66 -5.89 14.04
N TYR A 47 1.31 -6.78 14.79
CA TYR A 47 2.63 -7.30 14.45
C TYR A 47 2.55 -8.14 13.17
N GLN A 48 1.58 -9.05 13.09
CA GLN A 48 1.37 -9.91 11.92
C GLN A 48 0.98 -9.11 10.67
N THR A 49 0.25 -7.99 10.83
CA THR A 49 0.00 -7.05 9.72
C THR A 49 1.32 -6.50 9.17
N GLY A 50 2.28 -6.16 10.05
CA GLY A 50 3.62 -5.76 9.66
C GLY A 50 4.38 -6.86 8.93
N GLU A 51 4.34 -8.10 9.44
CA GLU A 51 5.00 -9.25 8.81
C GLU A 51 4.47 -9.51 7.41
N VAL A 52 3.15 -9.46 7.19
CA VAL A 52 2.54 -9.65 5.87
C VAL A 52 2.90 -8.52 4.88
N ILE A 53 3.10 -7.29 5.38
CA ILE A 53 3.66 -6.21 4.56
C ILE A 53 5.11 -6.53 4.15
N ILE A 54 5.95 -6.96 5.09
CA ILE A 54 7.36 -7.31 4.83
C ILE A 54 7.44 -8.45 3.81
N GLU A 55 6.71 -9.53 4.05
CA GLU A 55 6.57 -10.68 3.14
C GLU A 55 6.22 -10.23 1.72
N THR A 56 5.22 -9.33 1.58
CA THR A 56 4.78 -8.82 0.28
C THR A 56 5.90 -8.14 -0.51
N PHE A 57 6.79 -7.39 0.15
CA PHE A 57 7.91 -6.74 -0.53
C PHE A 57 9.04 -7.71 -0.86
N GLU A 58 9.36 -8.63 0.06
CA GLU A 58 10.42 -9.62 -0.11
C GLU A 58 10.09 -10.59 -1.26
N GLU A 59 8.90 -11.20 -1.24
CA GLU A 59 8.47 -12.17 -2.26
C GLU A 59 8.38 -11.55 -3.65
N ARG A 60 7.99 -10.27 -3.73
CA ARG A 60 7.85 -9.55 -5.00
C ARG A 60 9.13 -8.85 -5.45
N GLY A 61 10.23 -8.96 -4.69
CA GLY A 61 11.52 -8.33 -5.00
C GLY A 61 11.42 -6.82 -5.17
N ARG A 62 10.60 -6.16 -4.35
CA ARG A 62 10.37 -4.70 -4.42
C ARG A 62 11.12 -4.00 -3.29
N SER A 63 11.67 -2.83 -3.58
CA SER A 63 12.30 -2.00 -2.54
C SER A 63 11.27 -1.10 -1.86
N PRO A 64 11.07 -1.20 -0.53
CA PRO A 64 10.20 -0.27 0.21
C PRO A 64 10.75 1.16 0.21
N ALA A 65 12.02 1.38 -0.12
CA ALA A 65 12.57 2.72 -0.31
C ALA A 65 12.18 3.35 -1.66
N GLN A 66 11.79 2.53 -2.65
CA GLN A 66 11.37 2.98 -3.99
C GLN A 66 9.84 3.03 -4.15
N ILE A 67 9.11 2.30 -3.32
CA ILE A 67 7.64 2.29 -3.28
C ILE A 67 7.22 2.52 -1.83
N PRO A 68 7.16 3.79 -1.36
CA PRO A 68 6.90 4.10 0.04
C PRO A 68 5.43 3.99 0.47
N ALA A 69 4.74 2.94 0.00
CA ALA A 69 3.34 2.67 0.26
C ALA A 69 2.98 1.19 0.05
N VAL A 70 1.92 0.74 0.72
CA VAL A 70 1.31 -0.59 0.56
C VAL A 70 -0.17 -0.53 0.89
N LEU A 71 -0.96 -1.39 0.26
CA LEU A 71 -2.36 -1.62 0.60
C LEU A 71 -2.46 -2.94 1.37
N VAL A 72 -3.03 -2.92 2.58
CA VAL A 72 -3.28 -4.16 3.34
C VAL A 72 -4.65 -4.69 2.95
N HIS A 73 -4.69 -5.92 2.43
CA HIS A 73 -5.91 -6.54 1.92
C HIS A 73 -7.04 -6.51 2.95
N SER A 74 -8.24 -6.08 2.53
CA SER A 74 -9.43 -5.94 3.38
C SER A 74 -9.30 -4.92 4.52
N HIS A 75 -8.26 -4.08 4.52
CA HIS A 75 -8.00 -3.11 5.58
C HIS A 75 -7.81 -1.70 5.02
N GLY A 76 -6.60 -1.29 4.66
CA GLY A 76 -6.33 0.07 4.20
C GLY A 76 -4.89 0.34 3.83
N PRO A 77 -4.58 1.60 3.45
CA PRO A 77 -3.24 2.01 3.06
C PRO A 77 -2.32 2.21 4.26
N PHE A 78 -1.05 1.85 4.07
CA PHE A 78 0.09 2.29 4.87
C PHE A 78 1.08 3.03 3.97
N ALA A 79 1.62 4.14 4.46
CA ALA A 79 2.61 4.94 3.75
C ALA A 79 3.71 5.40 4.70
N TRP A 80 4.91 5.58 4.17
CA TRP A 80 6.08 6.01 4.93
C TRP A 80 6.91 7.01 4.14
N GLY A 81 7.97 7.54 4.75
CA GLY A 81 8.84 8.54 4.14
C GLY A 81 10.06 8.80 5.00
N LYS A 82 10.94 9.69 4.53
CA LYS A 82 12.20 10.06 5.20
C LYS A 82 11.98 10.71 6.57
N ASN A 83 10.82 11.34 6.75
CA ASN A 83 10.37 11.98 7.97
C ASN A 83 8.83 12.02 7.99
N ALA A 84 8.24 12.50 9.09
CA ALA A 84 6.79 12.53 9.24
C ALA A 84 6.08 13.34 8.14
N ALA A 85 6.63 14.49 7.72
CA ALA A 85 6.01 15.31 6.68
C ALA A 85 6.05 14.61 5.31
N ASP A 86 7.17 13.97 4.98
CA ASP A 86 7.34 13.17 3.77
C ASP A 86 6.39 11.96 3.73
N ALA A 87 6.21 11.27 4.86
CA ALA A 87 5.26 10.17 4.98
C ALA A 87 3.81 10.61 4.74
N VAL A 88 3.42 11.77 5.30
CA VAL A 88 2.09 12.36 5.05
C VAL A 88 1.94 12.74 3.58
N HIS A 89 2.98 13.30 2.96
CA HIS A 89 2.98 13.65 1.54
C HIS A 89 2.75 12.42 0.66
N ASN A 90 3.50 11.33 0.89
CA ASN A 90 3.30 10.06 0.17
C ASN A 90 1.90 9.48 0.40
N ALA A 91 1.34 9.59 1.60
CA ALA A 91 -0.02 9.14 1.90
C ALA A 91 -1.10 9.90 1.10
N VAL A 92 -0.92 11.21 0.92
CA VAL A 92 -1.82 12.04 0.10
C VAL A 92 -1.71 11.63 -1.37
N VAL A 93 -0.49 11.49 -1.90
CA VAL A 93 -0.30 11.07 -3.30
C VAL A 93 -0.86 9.67 -3.56
N LEU A 94 -0.72 8.74 -2.62
CA LEU A 94 -1.31 7.40 -2.69
C LEU A 94 -2.84 7.49 -2.86
N GLU A 95 -3.51 8.34 -2.08
CA GLU A 95 -4.95 8.55 -2.19
C GLU A 95 -5.35 9.15 -3.53
N GLU A 96 -4.62 10.15 -4.04
CA GLU A 96 -4.89 10.78 -5.34
C GLU A 96 -4.69 9.80 -6.50
N CYS A 97 -3.62 9.00 -6.46
CA CYS A 97 -3.38 7.95 -7.46
C CYS A 97 -4.46 6.87 -7.41
N ALA A 98 -4.89 6.48 -6.20
CA ALA A 98 -5.96 5.51 -6.03
C ALA A 98 -7.30 6.05 -6.56
N TYR A 99 -7.60 7.33 -6.32
CA TYR A 99 -8.79 8.00 -6.86
C TYR A 99 -8.79 8.01 -8.39
N MET A 100 -7.73 8.51 -9.01
CA MET A 100 -7.60 8.55 -10.48
C MET A 100 -7.62 7.13 -11.09
N GLY A 101 -7.02 6.16 -10.40
CA GLY A 101 -7.01 4.76 -10.81
C GLY A 101 -8.40 4.13 -10.88
N LEU A 102 -9.39 4.59 -10.10
CA LEU A 102 -10.76 4.04 -10.20
C LEU A 102 -11.44 4.33 -11.54
N PHE A 103 -10.92 5.28 -12.31
CA PHE A 103 -11.52 5.77 -13.56
C PHE A 103 -10.61 5.62 -14.79
N SER A 104 -9.50 4.89 -14.65
CA SER A 104 -8.50 4.67 -15.70
C SER A 104 -8.67 3.31 -16.40
#